data_AF-A0A1G7WS10-F1
#
_entry.id   AF-A0A1G7WS10-F1
#
_cell.length_a   1.000
_cell.length_b   1.000
_cell.length_c   1.000
_cell.angle_alpha   90.00
_cell.angle_beta   90.00
_cell.angle_gamma   90.00
#
_symmetry.space_group_name_H-M   'P 1'
#
loop_
_entity.id
_entity.type
_entity.pdbx_description
1 polymer ?
#
loop_
_entity_poly.entity_id
_entity_poly.type
_entity_poly.pdbx_seq_one_letter_code
_entity_poly.pdbx_strand_id
1 'polypeptide(L)'
;MISVVKLYEVKNTSTDTVAKGGYIFPPRTTVKVRVSEYKIKEFSAHKDLKVKEVSSSDKQHGERKNETSKYRINGNGRLQCPYCDKDYKTEEGLDKHIEEKHPEKKQGDA
;
A
#
# COMPACT_ATOMS: atom_id res chain seq x y z
N MET A 1 -19.32 12.60 -28.40
CA MET A 1 -18.41 11.54 -27.90
C MET A 1 -17.83 12.05 -26.60
N ILE A 2 -18.16 11.46 -25.45
CA ILE A 2 -17.64 11.92 -24.15
C ILE A 2 -16.20 11.41 -24.04
N SER A 3 -15.22 12.32 -23.99
CA SER A 3 -13.82 11.95 -23.77
C SER A 3 -13.65 11.49 -22.33
N VAL A 4 -13.72 10.17 -22.10
CA VAL A 4 -13.53 9.58 -20.78
C VAL A 4 -12.06 9.80 -20.37
N VAL A 5 -11.84 10.70 -19.40
CA VAL A 5 -10.54 10.94 -18.79
C VAL A 5 -10.36 9.99 -17.61
N LYS A 6 -9.28 9.22 -17.62
CA LYS A 6 -8.93 8.28 -16.55
C LYS A 6 -7.55 8.60 -15.99
N LEU A 7 -7.26 8.12 -14.79
CA LEU A 7 -5.96 8.28 -14.14
C LEU A 7 -5.02 7.16 -14.58
N TYR A 8 -3.84 7.52 -15.05
CA TYR A 8 -2.80 6.58 -15.46
C TYR A 8 -1.48 6.89 -14.77
N GLU A 9 -0.76 5.85 -14.40
CA GLU A 9 0.61 5.91 -13.89
C GLU A 9 1.58 5.58 -15.01
N VAL A 10 2.40 6.55 -15.39
CA VAL A 10 3.42 6.39 -16.43
C VAL A 10 4.78 6.36 -15.75
N LYS A 11 5.41 5.19 -15.76
CA LYS A 11 6.77 4.99 -15.25
C LYS A 11 7.78 5.10 -16.39
N ASN A 12 8.70 6.06 -16.29
CA ASN A 12 9.84 6.16 -17.18
C ASN A 12 10.93 5.18 -16.74
N THR A 13 11.24 4.20 -17.58
CA THR A 13 12.33 3.24 -17.36
C THR A 13 13.65 3.69 -17.98
N SER A 14 13.63 4.76 -18.78
CA SER A 14 14.83 5.38 -19.34
C SER A 14 15.67 6.06 -18.27
N THR A 15 16.96 6.17 -18.57
CA THR A 15 17.92 7.04 -17.87
C THR A 15 17.77 8.51 -18.26
N ASP A 16 16.99 8.78 -19.30
CA ASP A 16 16.79 10.10 -19.87
C ASP A 16 15.38 10.63 -19.58
N THR A 17 15.27 11.97 -19.54
CA THR A 17 13.97 12.62 -19.41
C THR A 17 13.20 12.48 -20.72
N VAL A 18 12.00 11.91 -20.66
CA VAL A 18 11.14 11.75 -21.83
C VAL A 18 10.04 12.80 -21.77
N ALA A 19 9.99 13.71 -22.74
CA ALA A 19 8.89 14.65 -22.89
C ALA A 19 7.96 14.16 -24.01
N LYS A 20 6.67 13.93 -23.71
CA LYS A 20 5.70 13.43 -24.70
C LYS A 20 4.32 14.06 -24.48
N GLY A 21 3.72 14.58 -25.53
CA GLY A 21 2.34 15.09 -25.52
C GLY A 21 2.06 16.25 -24.54
N GLY A 22 3.10 17.01 -24.16
CA GLY A 22 3.05 18.09 -23.15
C GLY A 22 3.36 17.64 -21.72
N TYR A 23 3.67 16.37 -21.50
CA TYR A 23 4.04 15.81 -20.21
C TYR A 23 5.52 15.50 -20.17
N ILE A 24 6.17 15.85 -19.06
CA ILE A 24 7.57 15.56 -18.81
C ILE A 24 7.62 14.38 -17.85
N PHE A 25 8.32 13.32 -18.27
CA PHE A 25 8.56 12.12 -17.48
C PHE A 25 10.05 12.07 -17.11
N PRO A 26 10.42 12.46 -15.88
CA PRO A 26 11.80 12.40 -15.42
C PRO A 26 12.34 10.97 -15.47
N PRO A 27 13.66 10.77 -15.58
CA PRO A 27 14.25 9.44 -15.66
C PRO A 27 13.98 8.63 -14.39
N ARG A 28 13.81 7.32 -14.55
CA ARG A 28 13.57 6.37 -13.46
C ARG A 28 12.42 6.73 -12.50
N THR A 29 11.47 7.57 -12.93
CA THR A 29 10.41 8.11 -12.08
C THR A 29 9.03 7.71 -12.60
N THR A 30 8.04 7.63 -11.71
CA THR A 30 6.63 7.40 -12.07
C THR A 30 5.82 8.67 -11.88
N VAL A 31 5.10 9.10 -12.91
CA VAL A 31 4.23 10.28 -12.89
C VAL A 31 2.79 9.84 -13.09
N LYS A 32 1.87 10.36 -12.26
CA LYS A 32 0.43 10.13 -12.41
C LYS A 32 -0.15 11.21 -13.30
N VAL A 33 -0.78 10.83 -14.41
CA VAL A 33 -1.38 11.75 -15.38
C VAL A 33 -2.86 11.42 -15.58
N ARG A 34 -3.69 12.46 -15.67
CA ARG A 34 -5.11 12.33 -16.01
C ARG A 34 -5.29 12.70 -17.47
N VAL A 35 -5.55 11.71 -18.32
CA VAL A 35 -5.71 11.89 -19.76
C VAL A 35 -6.77 10.93 -20.31
N SER A 36 -7.22 11.16 -21.53
CA SER A 36 -8.09 10.23 -22.25
C SER A 36 -7.33 9.01 -22.76
N GLU A 37 -8.04 7.91 -22.99
CA GLU A 37 -7.46 6.65 -23.48
C GLU A 37 -6.74 6.81 -24.83
N TYR A 38 -7.17 7.77 -25.65
CA TYR A 38 -6.51 8.10 -26.92
C TYR A 38 -5.05 8.53 -26.70
N LYS A 39 -4.80 9.38 -25.69
CA LYS A 39 -3.46 9.90 -25.39
C LYS A 39 -2.57 8.86 -24.70
N ILE A 40 -3.17 7.86 -24.05
CA ILE A 40 -2.45 6.73 -23.48
C ILE A 40 -1.80 5.86 -24.54
N LYS A 41 -2.45 5.65 -25.69
CA LYS A 41 -1.86 4.89 -26.79
C LYS A 41 -0.55 5.50 -27.26
N GLU A 42 -0.42 6.84 -27.21
CA GLU A 42 0.82 7.54 -27.54
C GLU A 42 1.92 7.31 -26.48
N PHE A 43 1.58 7.33 -25.20
CA PHE A 43 2.54 7.06 -24.12
C PHE A 43 2.99 5.60 -24.10
N SER A 44 2.05 4.65 -24.25
CA SER A 44 2.35 3.22 -24.26
C SER A 44 3.12 2.77 -25.51
N ALA A 45 3.09 3.56 -26.59
CA ALA A 45 3.89 3.30 -27.79
C ALA A 45 5.39 3.62 -27.60
N HIS A 46 5.76 4.37 -26.55
CA HIS A 46 7.17 4.63 -26.27
C HIS A 46 7.81 3.42 -25.58
N LYS A 47 8.94 2.93 -26.08
CA LYS A 47 9.61 1.72 -25.56
C LYS A 47 10.01 1.86 -24.08
N ASP A 48 10.36 3.08 -23.68
CA ASP A 48 10.88 3.38 -22.34
C ASP A 48 9.82 3.89 -21.35
N LEU A 49 8.54 3.95 -21.75
CA LEU A 49 7.45 4.37 -20.87
C LEU A 49 6.53 3.18 -20.57
N LYS A 50 6.40 2.85 -19.29
CA LYS A 50 5.49 1.81 -18.81
C LYS A 50 4.24 2.45 -18.23
N VAL A 51 3.14 2.37 -18.98
CA VAL A 51 1.83 2.90 -18.55
C VAL A 51 1.02 1.83 -17.81
N LYS A 52 0.41 2.20 -16.69
CA LYS A 52 -0.57 1.40 -15.96
C LYS A 52 -1.84 2.22 -15.73
N GLU A 53 -3.00 1.65 -16.02
CA GLU A 53 -4.28 2.27 -15.64
C GLU A 53 -4.44 2.17 -14.13
N VAL A 54 -4.69 3.30 -13.47
CA VAL A 54 -5.08 3.31 -12.06
C VAL A 54 -6.58 3.12 -12.03
N SER A 55 -7.01 1.87 -12.19
CA SER A 55 -8.36 1.48 -11.82
C SER A 55 -8.44 1.64 -10.30
N SER A 56 -9.36 2.47 -9.80
CA SER A 56 -9.62 2.66 -8.37
C SER A 56 -10.04 1.33 -7.72
N SER A 57 -9.07 0.47 -7.50
CA SER A 57 -9.15 -0.84 -6.86
C SER A 57 -8.12 -0.92 -5.74
N ASP A 58 -7.84 0.22 -5.10
CA ASP A 58 -7.70 0.22 -3.65
C ASP A 58 -9.02 -0.33 -3.11
N LYS A 59 -9.10 -1.67 -3.05
CA LYS A 59 -9.79 -2.31 -1.94
C LYS A 59 -9.10 -1.75 -0.71
N GLN A 60 -9.63 -0.63 -0.22
CA GLN A 60 -9.70 -0.42 1.21
C GLN A 60 -10.42 -1.67 1.72
N HIS A 61 -9.64 -2.69 2.08
CA HIS A 61 -10.08 -3.63 3.10
C HIS A 61 -10.38 -2.73 4.28
N GLY A 62 -11.68 -2.48 4.45
CA GLY A 62 -12.17 -1.65 5.51
C GLY A 62 -11.80 -2.31 6.81
N GLU A 63 -10.97 -1.66 7.59
CA GLU A 63 -10.95 -1.83 9.02
C GLU A 63 -11.03 -0.44 9.61
N ARG A 64 -12.22 -0.14 10.15
CA ARG A 64 -12.40 0.91 11.13
C ARG A 64 -11.35 0.66 12.21
N LYS A 65 -10.34 1.54 12.30
CA LYS A 65 -9.44 1.55 13.45
C LYS A 65 -10.30 1.93 14.64
N ASN A 66 -10.76 0.95 15.42
CA ASN A 66 -11.22 1.20 16.76
C ASN A 66 -9.96 1.46 17.60
N GLU A 67 -9.94 2.61 18.25
CA GLU A 67 -8.75 3.34 18.66
C GLU A 67 -8.23 2.89 20.03
N THR A 68 -8.30 1.59 20.36
CA THR A 68 -8.01 1.10 21.72
C THR A 68 -7.24 -0.23 21.83
N SER A 69 -6.59 -0.73 20.77
CA SER A 69 -5.88 -2.02 20.84
C SER A 69 -4.43 -1.86 21.32
N LYS A 70 -4.13 -2.29 22.55
CA LYS A 70 -2.81 -2.23 23.23
C LYS A 70 -1.74 -3.20 22.66
N TYR A 71 -2.01 -3.89 21.54
CA TYR A 71 -1.26 -5.05 21.06
C TYR A 71 -1.02 -5.00 19.55
N ARG A 72 0.02 -5.70 19.09
CA ARG A 72 0.38 -5.78 17.67
C ARG A 72 -0.57 -6.74 16.93
N ILE A 73 -1.31 -6.24 15.94
CA ILE A 73 -2.15 -7.05 15.05
C ILE A 73 -1.36 -7.36 13.78
N ASN A 74 -1.19 -8.64 13.44
CA ASN A 74 -0.60 -9.06 12.18
C ASN A 74 -1.63 -9.00 11.03
N GLY A 75 -1.19 -9.03 9.77
CA GLY A 75 -2.04 -8.95 8.57
C GLY A 75 -3.11 -10.05 8.40
N ASN A 76 -3.16 -11.01 9.34
CA ASN A 76 -4.19 -12.04 9.45
C ASN A 76 -5.23 -11.75 10.56
N GLY A 77 -5.24 -10.55 11.15
CA GLY A 77 -6.15 -10.19 12.25
C GLY A 77 -5.83 -10.91 13.57
N ARG A 78 -4.57 -11.30 13.78
CA ARG A 78 -4.11 -12.02 14.97
C ARG A 78 -3.20 -11.18 15.84
N LEU A 79 -3.28 -11.42 17.14
CA LEU A 79 -2.56 -10.73 18.19
C LEU A 79 -1.17 -11.34 18.35
N GLN A 80 -0.15 -10.61 17.91
CA GLN A 80 1.23 -11.06 17.96
C GLN A 80 1.90 -10.59 19.24
N CYS A 81 2.61 -11.52 19.90
CA CYS A 81 3.41 -11.22 21.07
C CYS A 81 4.54 -10.23 20.70
N PRO A 82 4.76 -9.15 21.47
CA PRO A 82 5.87 -8.23 21.21
C PRO A 82 7.23 -8.80 21.65
N TYR A 83 7.25 -9.89 22.40
CA TYR A 83 8.46 -10.51 22.97
C TYR A 83 8.90 -11.79 22.24
N CYS A 84 8.04 -12.36 21.38
CA CYS A 84 8.35 -13.52 20.55
C CYS A 84 7.44 -13.61 19.31
N ASP A 85 7.77 -14.49 18.37
CA ASP A 85 7.02 -14.67 17.11
C ASP A 85 5.72 -15.47 17.24
N LYS A 86 5.09 -15.51 18.43
CA LYS A 86 3.81 -16.20 18.62
C LYS A 86 2.62 -15.28 18.36
N ASP A 87 1.65 -15.79 17.61
CA ASP A 87 0.37 -15.15 17.37
C ASP A 87 -0.80 -15.88 18.04
N TYR A 88 -1.78 -15.11 18.48
CA TYR A 88 -2.97 -15.57 19.20
C TYR A 88 -4.23 -14.98 18.57
N LYS A 89 -5.35 -15.70 18.68
CA LYS A 89 -6.64 -15.24 18.14
C LYS A 89 -7.38 -14.30 19.10
N THR A 90 -7.02 -14.31 20.38
CA THR A 90 -7.70 -13.59 21.46
C THR A 90 -6.69 -12.94 22.40
N GLU A 91 -7.09 -11.81 23.00
CA GLU A 91 -6.24 -11.06 23.94
C GLU A 91 -5.90 -11.89 25.16
N GLU A 92 -6.89 -12.58 25.74
CA GLU A 92 -6.69 -13.43 26.91
C GLU A 92 -5.64 -14.53 26.66
N GLY A 93 -5.60 -15.08 25.44
CA GLY A 93 -4.62 -16.09 25.07
C GLY A 93 -3.21 -15.50 24.94
N LEU A 94 -3.10 -14.27 24.45
CA LEU A 94 -1.83 -13.55 24.40
C LEU A 94 -1.37 -13.12 25.81
N ASP A 95 -2.27 -12.64 26.65
CA ASP A 95 -1.97 -12.20 28.01
C ASP A 95 -1.43 -13.37 28.85
N LYS A 96 -2.17 -14.50 28.90
CA LYS A 96 -1.70 -15.74 29.54
C LYS A 96 -0.35 -16.22 29.00
N HIS A 97 -0.15 -16.10 27.68
CA HIS A 97 1.14 -16.43 27.09
C HIS A 97 2.27 -15.54 27.61
N ILE A 98 2.02 -14.23 27.73
CA ILE A 98 2.97 -13.28 28.33
C ILE A 98 3.17 -13.63 29.80
N GLU A 99 2.13 -13.98 30.57
CA GLU A 99 2.29 -14.40 31.97
C GLU A 99 3.16 -15.65 32.12
N GLU A 100 2.97 -16.66 31.28
CA GLU A 100 3.69 -17.93 31.41
C GLU A 100 5.09 -17.91 30.78
N LYS A 101 5.28 -17.18 29.68
CA LYS A 101 6.54 -17.18 28.91
C LYS A 101 7.35 -15.90 29.04
N HIS A 102 6.69 -14.80 29.41
CA HIS A 102 7.29 -13.49 29.61
C HIS A 102 6.86 -12.88 30.96
N PRO A 103 6.95 -13.62 32.08
CA PRO A 103 6.45 -13.16 33.39
C PRO A 103 7.10 -11.84 33.83
N GLU A 104 8.33 -11.57 33.41
CA GLU A 104 9.07 -10.32 33.64
C GLU A 104 8.48 -9.09 32.91
N LYS A 105 7.56 -9.31 31.95
CA LYS A 105 7.01 -8.28 31.07
C LYS A 105 5.56 -7.91 31.37
N LYS A 106 4.91 -8.60 32.33
CA LYS A 106 3.59 -8.23 32.81
C LYS A 106 3.68 -6.99 33.70
N GLN A 107 3.92 -5.84 33.09
CA GLN A 107 3.93 -4.56 33.77
C GLN A 107 2.71 -3.77 33.33
N GLY A 108 1.57 -4.15 33.92
CA GLY A 108 0.39 -3.30 34.01
C GLY A 108 0.56 -2.37 35.21
N ASP A 109 0.55 -1.09 34.92
CA ASP A 109 0.06 0.01 35.75
C ASP A 109 -0.90 -0.43 36.88
N ALA A 110 -0.60 0.09 38.08
CA ALA A 110 -1.36 -0.05 39.32
C ALA A 110 -2.77 0.56 39.26
#